data_AF-A0A378N2H3-F1
#
_entry.id   AF-A0A378N2H3-F1
#
_cell.length_a   1.000
_cell.length_b   1.000
_cell.length_c   1.000
_cell.angle_alpha   90.00
_cell.angle_beta   90.00
_cell.angle_gamma   90.00
#
_symmetry.space_group_name_H-M   'P 1'
#
loop_
_entity.id
_entity.type
_entity.pdbx_description
1 polymer ?
#
loop_
_entity_poly.entity_id
_entity_poly.type
_entity_poly.pdbx_seq_one_letter_code
_entity_poly.pdbx_strand_id
1 'polypeptide(L)' 'MLWLLYLIGSTTSNYISTQATASSENAIAIGADSISTGRSTIAIGTDTNATHRTNLVDPEDTSYITIILV' A
#
# COMPACT_ATOMS: atom_id res chain seq x y z
N MET A 1 -50.48 6.05 21.92
CA MET A 1 -49.91 6.31 20.58
C MET A 1 -49.14 7.61 20.73
N LEU A 2 -47.82 7.66 20.90
CA LEU A 2 -46.76 7.08 20.10
C LEU A 2 -45.45 7.31 20.88
N TRP A 3 -44.68 6.26 21.16
CA TRP A 3 -43.28 6.42 21.58
C TRP A 3 -42.46 6.62 20.31
N LEU A 4 -41.99 7.84 20.03
CA LEU A 4 -41.06 8.06 18.93
C LEU A 4 -39.63 8.00 19.49
N LEU A 5 -39.03 6.82 19.43
CA LEU A 5 -37.61 6.63 19.71
C LEU A 5 -36.80 7.22 18.54
N TYR A 6 -36.15 8.36 18.76
CA TYR A 6 -35.16 8.89 17.83
C TYR A 6 -33.80 8.24 18.13
N LEU A 7 -33.59 7.04 17.59
CA LEU A 7 -32.26 6.42 17.60
C LEU A 7 -31.47 6.99 16.41
N ILE A 8 -30.77 8.10 16.65
CA ILE A 8 -29.73 8.58 15.73
C ILE A 8 -28.54 7.64 15.80
N GLY A 9 -28.25 7.03 14.65
CA GLY A 9 -27.26 5.98 14.50
C GLY A 9 -25.84 6.40 14.88
N SER A 10 -25.17 5.52 15.61
CA SER A 10 -23.71 5.51 15.66
C SER A 10 -23.21 4.73 14.44
N THR A 11 -22.61 5.43 13.47
CA THR A 11 -21.82 4.80 12.41
C THR A 11 -20.36 5.17 12.62
N THR A 12 -19.74 4.60 13.66
CA THR A 12 -18.27 4.62 13.75
C THR A 12 -17.73 3.66 12.69
N SER A 13 -17.48 4.17 11.49
CA SER A 13 -16.79 3.39 10.47
C SER A 13 -15.28 3.44 10.74
N ASN A 14 -14.79 2.43 11.45
CA ASN A 14 -13.36 2.17 11.54
C ASN A 14 -12.93 1.45 10.26
N TYR A 15 -12.62 2.22 9.22
CA TYR A 15 -11.97 1.66 8.04
C TYR A 15 -10.52 1.34 8.41
N ILE A 16 -10.22 0.06 8.60
CA ILE A 16 -8.84 -0.42 8.51
C ILE A 16 -8.59 -0.59 7.01
N SER A 17 -7.80 0.30 6.42
CA SER A 17 -7.32 0.10 5.06
C SER A 17 -6.35 -1.08 5.09
N THR A 18 -6.67 -2.12 4.34
CA THR A 18 -5.83 -3.32 4.19
C THR A 18 -5.26 -3.41 2.78
N GLN A 19 -5.28 -2.30 2.05
CA GLN A 19 -5.03 -2.30 0.62
C GLN A 19 -3.54 -2.19 0.36
N ALA A 20 -2.95 -3.27 -0.15
CA ALA A 20 -1.62 -3.27 -0.72
C ALA A 20 -1.67 -2.76 -2.16
N THR A 21 -0.74 -1.89 -2.54
CA THR A 21 -0.65 -1.28 -3.86
C THR A 21 0.63 -1.73 -4.55
N ALA A 22 0.51 -2.55 -5.59
CA ALA A 22 1.60 -2.91 -6.49
C ALA A 22 1.25 -2.45 -7.92
N SER A 23 1.91 -1.40 -8.42
CA SER A 23 1.50 -0.74 -9.67
C SER A 23 2.53 -0.81 -10.80
N SER A 24 3.67 -1.46 -10.57
CA SER A 24 4.79 -1.50 -11.51
C SER A 24 5.17 -2.92 -11.90
N GLU A 25 5.94 -3.05 -12.98
CA GLU A 25 6.43 -4.34 -13.46
C GLU A 25 7.25 -5.04 -12.37
N ASN A 26 6.93 -6.32 -12.12
CA ASN A 26 7.54 -7.16 -11.08
C ASN A 26 7.44 -6.58 -9.65
N ALA A 27 6.50 -5.66 -9.41
CA ALA A 27 6.28 -5.11 -8.08
C ALA A 27 5.49 -6.09 -7.20
N ILE A 28 5.90 -6.23 -5.94
CA ILE A 28 5.22 -7.01 -4.91
C ILE A 28 4.91 -6.08 -3.73
N ALA A 29 3.66 -6.09 -3.25
CA ALA A 29 3.22 -5.35 -2.07
C ALA A 29 2.45 -6.29 -1.15
N ILE A 30 2.89 -6.43 0.10
CA ILE A 30 2.30 -7.33 1.11
C ILE A 30 2.19 -6.56 2.43
N GLY A 31 0.98 -6.32 2.91
CA GLY A 31 0.72 -5.60 4.16
C GLY A 31 -0.32 -4.49 3.97
N ALA A 32 -0.99 -4.12 5.06
CA ALA A 32 -1.95 -3.01 5.06
C ALA A 32 -1.24 -1.71 4.65
N ASP A 33 -1.78 -1.02 3.66
CA ASP A 33 -1.22 0.24 3.14
C ASP A 33 0.22 0.13 2.63
N SER A 34 0.68 -1.08 2.29
CA SER A 34 1.96 -1.29 1.61
C SER A 34 1.90 -0.76 0.18
N ILE A 35 2.96 -0.07 -0.25
CA ILE A 35 3.06 0.60 -1.55
C ILE A 35 4.35 0.16 -2.23
N SER A 36 4.24 -0.51 -3.37
CA SER A 36 5.36 -0.92 -4.24
C SER A 36 5.10 -0.39 -5.65
N THR A 37 5.73 0.73 -5.99
CA THR A 37 5.56 1.42 -7.29
C THR A 37 6.89 1.66 -8.02
N GLY A 38 7.99 1.09 -7.51
CA GLY A 38 9.22 0.93 -8.27
C GLY A 38 9.15 -0.29 -9.19
N ARG A 39 9.94 -0.31 -10.28
CA ARG A 39 10.11 -1.53 -11.08
C ARG A 39 10.93 -2.55 -10.31
N SER A 40 10.51 -3.81 -10.32
CA SER A 40 11.17 -4.92 -9.61
C SER A 40 11.33 -4.67 -8.10
N THR A 41 10.37 -4.00 -7.46
CA THR A 41 10.44 -3.70 -6.01
C THR A 41 9.51 -4.56 -5.17
N ILE A 42 9.88 -4.76 -3.91
CA ILE A 42 9.14 -5.57 -2.93
C ILE A 42 8.91 -4.72 -1.68
N ALA A 43 7.66 -4.46 -1.32
CA ALA A 43 7.23 -3.82 -0.07
C ALA A 43 6.51 -4.84 0.81
N ILE A 44 7.07 -5.17 1.97
CA ILE A 44 6.49 -6.14 2.91
C ILE A 44 6.41 -5.52 4.31
N GLY A 45 5.20 -5.32 4.81
CA GLY A 45 4.92 -4.71 6.12
C GLY A 45 3.82 -3.66 6.03
N THR A 46 3.19 -3.34 7.16
CA THR A 46 2.20 -2.26 7.23
C THR A 46 2.86 -0.91 6.95
N ASP A 47 2.21 -0.04 6.16
CA ASP A 47 2.71 1.30 5.80
C ASP A 47 4.08 1.31 5.06
N THR A 48 4.47 0.19 4.46
CA THR A 48 5.75 0.11 3.73
C THR A 48 5.71 0.82 2.39
N ASN A 49 6.80 1.48 2.00
CA ASN A 49 6.84 2.29 0.78
C ASN A 49 8.11 2.04 -0.05
N ALA A 50 7.99 1.17 -1.06
CA ALA A 50 8.99 0.88 -2.10
C ALA A 50 8.66 1.62 -3.42
N THR A 51 8.89 2.93 -3.42
CA THR A 51 8.70 3.83 -4.58
C THR A 51 10.00 4.13 -5.35
N HIS A 52 11.09 3.42 -5.07
CA HIS A 52 12.39 3.72 -5.68
C HIS A 52 12.31 3.66 -7.21
N ARG A 53 12.54 4.80 -7.84
CA ARG A 53 12.73 4.95 -9.29
C ARG A 53 14.22 5.18 -9.50
N THR A 54 14.92 4.22 -10.09
CA THR A 54 16.32 4.41 -10.46
C THR A 54 16.39 5.57 -11.47
N ASN A 55 16.87 6.73 -11.02
CA ASN A 55 17.15 7.89 -11.86
C ASN A 55 18.62 7.92 -12.30
N LEU A 56 19.29 6.79 -12.14
CA LEU A 56 20.63 6.58 -12.66
C LEU A 56 20.43 6.14 -14.11
N VAL A 57 21.05 6.86 -15.04
CA VAL A 57 21.31 6.32 -16.37
C VAL A 57 22.18 5.10 -16.13
N ASP A 58 21.56 3.94 -16.03
CA ASP A 58 22.22 2.66 -15.83
C ASP A 58 22.80 2.26 -17.20
N PRO A 59 24.13 2.21 -17.37
CA PRO A 59 24.75 1.85 -18.64
C PRO A 59 24.60 0.35 -18.96
N GLU A 60 24.25 -0.44 -17.96
CA GLU A 60 23.86 -1.83 -18.07
C GLU A 60 22.40 -1.96 -17.62
N ASP A 61 21.65 -2.83 -18.31
CA ASP A 61 20.24 -3.19 -18.10
C ASP A 61 20.01 -3.87 -16.72
N THR A 62 20.48 -3.22 -15.64
CA THR A 62 20.61 -3.80 -14.31
C THR A 62 19.29 -3.64 -13.58
N SER A 63 18.54 -4.74 -13.50
CA SER A 63 17.31 -4.81 -12.72
C SER A 63 17.65 -4.83 -11.22
N TYR A 64 17.67 -3.66 -10.58
CA TYR A 64 17.81 -3.57 -9.12
C TYR A 64 16.52 -4.03 -8.43
N ILE A 65 16.62 -5.12 -7.65
CA ILE A 65 15.54 -5.53 -6.75
C ILE A 65 15.67 -4.74 -5.45
N THR A 66 14.70 -3.87 -5.16
CA THR A 66 14.65 -3.13 -3.89
C THR A 66 13.65 -3.80 -2.96
N ILE A 67 14.10 -4.25 -1.80
CA ILE A 67 13.26 -4.87 -0.77
C ILE A 67 13.17 -3.94 0.43
N ILE A 68 11.96 -3.57 0.83
CA ILE A 68 11.68 -2.77 2.02
C ILE A 68 10.80 -3.59 2.96
N LEU A 69 11.25 -3.68 4.21
CA LEU A 69 10.66 -4.49 5.27
C LEU A 69 10.39 -3.58 6.47
N VAL A 70 9.20 -3.70 7.07
CA VAL A 70 8.84 -3.10 8.36
C VAL A 70 8.16 -4.14 9.24
#